data_AF-A0A8U0QD75-F1
#
_entry.id   AF-A0A8U0QD75-F1
#
_cell.length_a   1.000
_cell.length_b   1.000
_cell.length_c   1.000
_cell.angle_alpha   90.00
_cell.angle_beta   90.00
_cell.angle_gamma   90.00
#
_symmetry.space_group_name_H-M   'P 1'
#
loop_
_entity.id
_entity.type
_entity.pdbx_description
1 polymer ?
#
loop_
_entity_poly.entity_id
_entity_poly.type
_entity_poly.pdbx_seq_one_letter_code
_entity_poly.pdbx_strand_id
1 'polypeptide(L)'
;MWSAFDGEVFQIGRTKGLPFLQDTLDALFNIMMENSDSDTFDTLVFDSLVFIIGLISDRKFQHFNPVLETYIRKHFSATLAYTKLTKVLKNYVENAERLTEQLLKAMKALEYIFKFIVRSRVLFNQLYENKGEADFMESLRNLFTSFNEMMNLNSENTGMVKFPSHVHYVSICIMLPYG
;
A
#
# COMPACT_ATOMS: atom_id res chain seq x y z
N MET A 1 -20.44 38.28 6.16
CA MET A 1 -20.83 38.10 4.74
C MET A 1 -19.59 37.93 3.86
N TRP A 2 -18.62 37.10 4.28
CA TRP A 2 -17.40 36.71 3.54
C TRP A 2 -16.84 35.39 4.12
N SER A 3 -17.70 34.39 4.30
CA SER A 3 -17.31 33.05 4.77
C SER A 3 -18.11 31.93 4.11
N ALA A 4 -18.76 32.24 2.98
CA ALA A 4 -19.57 31.28 2.21
C ALA A 4 -19.03 31.07 0.78
N PHE A 5 -17.93 31.71 0.38
CA PHE A 5 -17.46 31.72 -1.01
C PHE A 5 -16.19 30.88 -1.31
N ASP A 6 -15.75 30.05 -0.36
CA ASP A 6 -14.63 29.11 -0.56
C ASP A 6 -15.07 27.66 -0.84
N GLY A 7 -16.37 27.37 -0.88
CA GLY A 7 -16.91 26.03 -1.10
C GLY A 7 -17.23 25.69 -2.56
N GLU A 8 -17.55 26.66 -3.41
CA GLU A 8 -18.08 26.42 -4.76
C GLU A 8 -17.04 26.55 -5.88
N VAL A 9 -15.91 27.22 -5.64
CA VAL A 9 -14.85 27.35 -6.65
C VAL A 9 -13.98 26.08 -6.76
N PHE A 10 -14.02 25.20 -5.75
CA PHE A 10 -13.35 23.90 -5.77
C PHE A 10 -14.16 22.78 -6.48
N GLN A 11 -15.33 23.11 -7.06
CA GLN A 11 -16.16 22.14 -7.80
C GLN A 11 -16.02 22.20 -9.33
N ILE A 12 -15.35 23.22 -9.88
CA ILE A 12 -15.27 23.43 -11.34
C ILE A 12 -13.96 22.87 -11.94
N GLY A 13 -13.03 22.43 -11.08
CA GLY A 13 -11.79 21.77 -11.47
C GLY A 13 -11.81 20.24 -11.35
N ARG A 14 -12.97 19.56 -11.49
CA ARG A 14 -13.04 18.08 -11.48
C ARG A 14 -12.31 17.49 -12.69
N THR A 15 -11.00 17.41 -12.53
CA THR A 15 -10.07 16.36 -12.90
C THR A 15 -10.71 15.23 -13.69
N LYS A 16 -10.55 15.25 -15.01
CA LYS A 16 -10.89 14.11 -15.90
C LYS A 16 -10.21 12.78 -15.51
N GLY A 17 -9.28 12.78 -14.53
CA GLY A 17 -8.61 11.57 -14.02
C GLY A 17 -9.02 11.10 -12.61
N LEU A 18 -9.79 11.87 -11.84
CA LEU A 18 -10.24 11.46 -10.49
C LEU A 18 -11.27 10.31 -10.52
N PRO A 19 -12.30 10.31 -11.39
CA PRO A 19 -13.22 9.18 -11.50
C PRO A 19 -12.51 7.93 -12.02
N PHE A 20 -11.62 8.09 -13.00
CA PHE A 20 -10.93 6.96 -13.63
C PHE A 20 -10.03 6.18 -12.67
N LEU A 21 -9.23 6.89 -11.85
CA LEU A 21 -8.36 6.21 -10.88
C LEU A 21 -9.19 5.49 -9.81
N GLN A 22 -10.24 6.14 -9.31
CA GLN A 22 -11.15 5.55 -8.35
C GLN A 22 -11.81 4.28 -8.93
N ASP A 23 -12.46 4.39 -10.09
CA ASP A 23 -13.18 3.27 -10.73
C ASP A 23 -12.23 2.10 -11.03
N THR A 24 -10.99 2.41 -11.44
CA THR A 24 -9.95 1.39 -11.69
C THR A 24 -9.55 0.68 -10.40
N LEU A 25 -9.29 1.42 -9.31
CA LEU A 25 -8.90 0.84 -8.03
C LEU A 25 -10.06 0.06 -7.40
N ASP A 26 -11.29 0.58 -7.46
CA ASP A 26 -12.48 -0.10 -6.96
C ASP A 26 -12.68 -1.43 -7.70
N ALA A 27 -12.56 -1.44 -9.03
CA ALA A 27 -12.62 -2.67 -9.83
C ALA A 27 -11.53 -3.68 -9.44
N LEU A 28 -10.28 -3.22 -9.24
CA LEU A 28 -9.17 -4.09 -8.83
C LEU A 28 -9.44 -4.75 -7.47
N PHE A 29 -9.88 -3.99 -6.47
CA PHE A 29 -10.18 -4.54 -5.15
C PHE A 29 -11.44 -5.41 -5.15
N ASN A 30 -12.45 -5.08 -5.95
CA ASN A 30 -13.61 -5.95 -6.12
C ASN A 30 -13.21 -7.31 -6.71
N ILE A 31 -12.36 -7.35 -7.73
CA ILE A 31 -11.83 -8.60 -8.29
C ILE A 31 -11.10 -9.42 -7.21
N MET A 32 -10.28 -8.77 -6.38
CA MET A 32 -9.57 -9.41 -5.27
C MET A 32 -10.53 -9.98 -4.22
N MET A 33 -11.68 -9.33 -3.97
CA MET A 33 -12.68 -9.80 -3.00
C MET A 33 -13.56 -10.91 -3.58
N GLU A 34 -13.95 -10.84 -4.86
CA GLU A 34 -14.79 -11.83 -5.53
C GLU A 34 -14.06 -13.16 -5.78
N ASN A 35 -12.73 -13.13 -5.93
CA ASN A 35 -11.90 -14.31 -6.18
C ASN A 35 -11.15 -14.73 -4.91
N SER A 36 -11.88 -14.96 -3.82
CA SER A 36 -11.28 -15.32 -2.52
C SER A 36 -10.50 -16.63 -2.54
N ASP A 37 -10.81 -17.53 -3.47
CA ASP A 37 -10.35 -18.92 -3.45
C ASP A 37 -9.03 -19.13 -4.19
N SER A 38 -8.50 -18.10 -4.85
CA SER A 38 -7.26 -18.18 -5.63
C SER A 38 -6.30 -17.04 -5.31
N ASP A 39 -5.15 -17.40 -4.73
CA ASP A 39 -4.02 -16.49 -4.47
C ASP A 39 -3.43 -15.87 -5.76
N THR A 40 -3.75 -16.44 -6.93
CA THR A 40 -3.29 -15.95 -8.23
C THR A 40 -3.81 -14.54 -8.52
N PHE A 41 -5.10 -14.29 -8.28
CA PHE A 41 -5.69 -12.97 -8.51
C PHE A 41 -5.19 -11.94 -7.50
N ASP A 42 -4.96 -12.36 -6.25
CA ASP A 42 -4.39 -11.50 -5.22
C ASP A 42 -3.03 -10.94 -5.65
N THR A 43 -2.18 -11.80 -6.24
CA THR A 43 -0.86 -11.40 -6.76
C THR A 43 -1.00 -10.45 -7.95
N LEU A 44 -1.87 -10.74 -8.92
CA LEU A 44 -2.07 -9.90 -10.10
C LEU A 44 -2.64 -8.51 -9.76
N VAL A 45 -3.59 -8.45 -8.82
CA VAL A 45 -4.15 -7.20 -8.33
C VAL A 45 -3.09 -6.41 -7.56
N PHE A 46 -2.27 -7.08 -6.74
CA PHE A 46 -1.16 -6.44 -6.03
C PHE A 46 -0.13 -5.85 -7.01
N ASP A 47 0.27 -6.59 -8.03
CA ASP A 47 1.20 -6.11 -9.07
C ASP A 47 0.63 -4.90 -9.82
N SER A 48 -0.67 -4.94 -10.16
CA SER A 48 -1.36 -3.82 -10.80
C SER A 48 -1.40 -2.59 -9.90
N LEU A 49 -1.65 -2.79 -8.61
CA LEU A 49 -1.65 -1.71 -7.61
C LEU A 49 -0.26 -1.09 -7.46
N VAL A 50 0.79 -1.92 -7.34
CA VAL A 50 2.19 -1.48 -7.29
C VAL A 50 2.56 -0.69 -8.55
N PHE A 51 2.09 -1.13 -9.71
CA PHE A 51 2.32 -0.44 -10.97
C PHE A 51 1.64 0.94 -11.00
N ILE A 52 0.36 1.02 -10.63
CA ILE A 52 -0.40 2.29 -10.58
C ILE A 52 0.27 3.26 -9.60
N ILE A 53 0.60 2.81 -8.39
CA ILE A 53 1.28 3.64 -7.38
C ILE A 53 2.66 4.07 -7.90
N GLY A 54 3.40 3.14 -8.54
CA GLY A 54 4.69 3.43 -9.14
C GLY A 54 4.62 4.51 -10.22
N LEU A 55 3.56 4.53 -11.03
CA LEU A 55 3.28 5.60 -11.98
C LEU A 55 3.01 6.92 -11.27
N ILE A 56 2.17 6.94 -10.24
CA ILE A 56 1.80 8.16 -9.49
C ILE A 56 3.00 8.77 -8.75
N SER A 57 3.92 7.92 -8.29
CA SER A 57 5.16 8.33 -7.65
C SER A 57 6.18 8.98 -8.61
N ASP A 58 5.99 8.86 -9.92
CA ASP A 58 6.81 9.59 -10.90
C ASP A 58 6.49 11.09 -10.86
N ARG A 59 7.52 11.93 -10.99
CA ARG A 59 7.40 13.41 -11.04
C ARG A 59 6.35 13.89 -12.05
N LYS A 60 6.15 13.15 -13.14
CA LYS A 60 5.15 13.45 -14.17
C LYS A 60 3.70 13.36 -13.66
N PHE A 61 3.45 12.53 -12.66
CA PHE A 61 2.11 12.21 -12.16
C PHE A 61 1.89 12.62 -10.70
N GLN A 62 2.77 13.43 -10.12
CA GLN A 62 2.69 13.85 -8.72
C GLN A 62 1.39 14.58 -8.33
N HIS A 63 0.73 15.22 -9.30
CA HIS A 63 -0.58 15.87 -9.11
C HIS A 63 -1.72 14.86 -8.84
N PHE A 64 -1.48 13.55 -9.05
CA PHE A 64 -2.39 12.47 -8.67
C PHE A 64 -2.17 11.96 -7.24
N ASN A 65 -1.12 12.38 -6.52
CA ASN A 65 -0.96 11.98 -5.11
C ASN A 65 -2.17 12.38 -4.23
N PRO A 66 -2.70 13.64 -4.31
CA PRO A 66 -3.89 14.01 -3.55
C PRO A 66 -5.15 13.22 -3.95
N VAL A 67 -5.22 12.79 -5.21
CA VAL A 67 -6.31 11.96 -5.76
C VAL A 67 -6.27 10.57 -5.12
N LEU A 68 -5.11 9.93 -5.10
CA LEU A 68 -4.89 8.63 -4.46
C LEU A 68 -5.13 8.69 -2.95
N GLU A 69 -4.63 9.72 -2.27
CA GLU A 69 -4.88 9.97 -0.84
C GLU A 69 -6.38 10.11 -0.53
N THR A 70 -7.09 10.87 -1.37
CA THR A 70 -8.54 11.06 -1.21
C THR A 70 -9.28 9.75 -1.41
N TYR A 71 -8.87 8.94 -2.40
CA TYR A 71 -9.44 7.62 -2.62
C TYR A 71 -9.28 6.71 -1.39
N ILE A 72 -8.04 6.56 -0.89
CA ILE A 72 -7.77 5.73 0.30
C ILE A 72 -8.60 6.20 1.49
N ARG A 73 -8.69 7.52 1.71
CA ARG A 73 -9.39 8.07 2.89
C ARG A 73 -10.91 7.99 2.78
N LYS A 74 -11.49 8.24 1.61
CA LYS A 74 -12.95 8.47 1.47
C LYS A 74 -13.71 7.40 0.68
N HIS A 75 -13.08 6.74 -0.28
CA HIS A 75 -13.77 5.88 -1.24
C HIS A 75 -13.47 4.40 -1.04
N PHE A 76 -12.26 4.09 -0.59
CA PHE A 76 -11.84 2.72 -0.36
C PHE A 76 -12.76 2.02 0.66
N SER A 77 -13.23 0.83 0.28
CA SER A 77 -14.28 0.09 1.00
C SER A 77 -13.96 -1.40 1.23
N ALA A 78 -12.82 -1.90 0.75
CA ALA A 78 -12.47 -3.31 0.87
C ALA A 78 -11.95 -3.65 2.28
N THR A 79 -12.82 -4.22 3.11
CA THR A 79 -12.57 -4.51 4.54
C THR A 79 -11.66 -5.71 4.80
N LEU A 80 -11.57 -6.65 3.86
CA LEU A 80 -10.70 -7.84 3.96
C LEU A 80 -9.42 -7.73 3.12
N ALA A 81 -9.22 -6.63 2.39
CA ALA A 81 -8.03 -6.45 1.56
C ALA A 81 -6.73 -6.49 2.39
N TYR A 82 -6.75 -6.06 3.67
CA TYR A 82 -5.56 -6.07 4.52
C TYR A 82 -4.94 -7.46 4.68
N THR A 83 -5.73 -8.54 4.76
CA THR A 83 -5.21 -9.90 4.93
C THR A 83 -4.47 -10.36 3.67
N LYS A 84 -5.12 -10.17 2.50
CA LYS A 84 -4.57 -10.52 1.19
C LYS A 84 -3.33 -9.70 0.83
N LEU A 85 -3.39 -8.37 1.01
CA LEU A 85 -2.26 -7.48 0.74
C LEU A 85 -1.06 -7.81 1.62
N THR A 86 -1.27 -8.05 2.93
CA THR A 86 -0.19 -8.41 3.86
C THR A 86 0.43 -9.75 3.47
N LYS A 87 -0.39 -10.75 3.11
CA LYS A 87 0.07 -12.07 2.66
C LYS A 87 0.93 -11.98 1.40
N VAL A 88 0.45 -11.29 0.36
CA VAL A 88 1.19 -11.14 -0.91
C VAL A 88 2.48 -10.35 -0.68
N LEU A 89 2.44 -9.25 0.07
CA LEU A 89 3.62 -8.47 0.39
C LEU A 89 4.67 -9.30 1.14
N LYS A 90 4.25 -10.12 2.12
CA LYS A 90 5.15 -11.03 2.82
C LYS A 90 5.82 -12.02 1.87
N ASN A 91 5.05 -12.62 0.97
CA ASN A 91 5.59 -13.54 -0.04
C ASN A 91 6.65 -12.87 -0.95
N TYR A 92 6.50 -11.58 -1.27
CA TYR A 92 7.50 -10.85 -2.07
C TYR A 92 8.81 -10.67 -1.31
N VAL A 93 8.72 -10.41 0.00
CA VAL A 93 9.87 -10.24 0.89
C VAL A 93 10.59 -11.56 1.13
N GLU A 94 9.85 -12.65 1.39
CA GLU A 94 10.41 -13.99 1.57
C GLU A 94 11.06 -14.53 0.28
N ASN A 95 10.59 -14.11 -0.90
CA ASN A 95 11.15 -14.51 -2.21
C ASN A 95 12.01 -13.41 -2.87
N ALA A 96 12.61 -12.53 -2.07
CA ALA A 96 13.38 -11.38 -2.56
C ALA A 96 14.50 -11.72 -3.57
N GLU A 97 15.12 -12.90 -3.44
CA GLU A 97 16.16 -13.38 -4.34
C GLU A 97 15.66 -13.65 -5.77
N ARG A 98 14.38 -14.03 -5.92
CA ARG A 98 13.77 -14.37 -7.22
C ARG A 98 12.96 -13.23 -7.82
N LEU A 99 12.47 -12.32 -6.97
CA LEU A 99 11.54 -11.25 -7.32
C LEU A 99 12.18 -9.87 -7.19
N THR A 100 13.48 -9.72 -7.46
CA THR A 100 14.23 -8.51 -7.13
C THR A 100 13.66 -7.25 -7.79
N GLU A 101 13.24 -7.31 -9.06
CA GLU A 101 12.65 -6.16 -9.74
C GLU A 101 11.24 -5.82 -9.24
N GLN A 102 10.39 -6.83 -9.05
CA GLN A 102 9.03 -6.66 -8.53
C GLN A 102 9.05 -6.14 -7.10
N LEU A 103 9.95 -6.68 -6.27
CA LEU A 103 10.18 -6.23 -4.90
C LEU A 103 10.62 -4.77 -4.89
N LEU A 104 11.56 -4.35 -5.73
CA LEU A 104 11.96 -2.93 -5.79
C LEU A 104 10.79 -2.00 -6.14
N LYS A 105 9.90 -2.42 -7.02
CA LYS A 105 8.67 -1.66 -7.34
C LYS A 105 7.72 -1.63 -6.14
N ALA A 106 7.50 -2.78 -5.49
CA ALA A 106 6.67 -2.89 -4.29
C ALA A 106 7.23 -2.01 -3.15
N MET A 107 8.55 -1.99 -2.95
CA MET A 107 9.23 -1.14 -1.98
C MET A 107 9.05 0.35 -2.26
N LYS A 108 9.04 0.76 -3.53
CA LYS A 108 8.72 2.14 -3.91
C LYS A 108 7.25 2.51 -3.64
N ALA A 109 6.35 1.55 -3.75
CA ALA A 109 4.92 1.71 -3.48
C ALA A 109 4.54 1.45 -2.02
N LEU A 110 5.50 1.05 -1.17
CA LEU A 110 5.27 0.49 0.16
C LEU A 110 4.48 1.43 1.08
N GLU A 111 4.78 2.72 1.03
CA GLU A 111 4.06 3.73 1.82
C GLU A 111 2.55 3.69 1.55
N TYR A 112 2.16 3.66 0.28
CA TYR A 112 0.74 3.59 -0.10
C TYR A 112 0.13 2.22 0.15
N ILE A 113 0.89 1.14 -0.03
CA ILE A 113 0.43 -0.21 0.34
C ILE A 113 0.07 -0.27 1.82
N PHE A 114 0.92 0.26 2.71
CA PHE A 114 0.59 0.32 4.13
C PHE A 114 -0.62 1.19 4.42
N LYS A 115 -0.79 2.32 3.72
CA LYS A 115 -2.02 3.13 3.85
C LYS A 115 -3.27 2.32 3.49
N PHE A 116 -3.22 1.49 2.45
CA PHE A 116 -4.31 0.57 2.10
C PHE A 116 -4.57 -0.50 3.18
N ILE A 117 -3.51 -1.14 3.68
CA ILE A 117 -3.60 -2.18 4.73
C ILE A 117 -4.24 -1.58 6.01
N VAL A 118 -3.71 -0.45 6.48
CA VAL A 118 -4.22 0.24 7.68
C VAL A 118 -5.66 0.70 7.46
N ARG A 119 -5.97 1.30 6.30
CA ARG A 119 -7.34 1.74 6.00
C ARG A 119 -8.32 0.58 5.98
N SER A 120 -7.96 -0.51 5.32
CA SER A 120 -8.76 -1.75 5.27
C SER A 120 -9.02 -2.29 6.68
N ARG A 121 -8.01 -2.28 7.56
CA ARG A 121 -8.19 -2.67 8.96
C ARG A 121 -9.10 -1.72 9.74
N VAL A 122 -9.00 -0.42 9.55
CA VAL A 122 -9.90 0.57 10.18
C VAL A 122 -11.35 0.30 9.79
N LEU A 123 -11.60 0.03 8.50
CA LEU A 123 -12.95 -0.33 8.01
C LEU A 123 -13.45 -1.64 8.63
N PHE A 124 -12.59 -2.65 8.74
CA PHE A 124 -12.94 -3.89 9.41
C PHE A 124 -13.29 -3.67 10.89
N ASN A 125 -12.50 -2.88 11.62
CA ASN A 125 -12.75 -2.55 13.03
C ASN A 125 -14.09 -1.82 13.22
N GLN A 126 -14.48 -0.96 12.28
CA GLN A 126 -15.77 -0.26 12.31
C GLN A 126 -16.96 -1.20 12.17
N LEU A 127 -16.81 -2.31 11.45
CA LEU A 127 -17.88 -3.29 11.22
C LEU A 127 -17.92 -4.41 12.28
N TYR A 128 -16.76 -4.77 12.85
CA TYR A 128 -16.62 -5.98 13.68
C TYR A 128 -16.06 -5.72 15.09
N GLU A 129 -16.06 -4.47 15.57
CA GLU A 129 -15.73 -4.09 16.96
C GLU A 129 -14.38 -4.66 17.46
N ASN A 130 -13.30 -4.42 16.69
CA ASN A 130 -11.93 -4.87 16.98
C ASN A 130 -11.69 -6.40 17.00
N LYS A 131 -12.61 -7.21 16.48
CA LYS A 131 -12.33 -8.64 16.26
C LYS A 131 -11.09 -8.85 15.37
N GLY A 132 -10.27 -9.86 15.69
CA GLY A 132 -9.05 -10.19 14.92
C GLY A 132 -7.91 -9.18 15.01
N GLU A 133 -7.88 -8.34 16.04
CA GLU A 133 -6.78 -7.37 16.24
C GLU A 133 -5.45 -8.06 16.53
N ALA A 134 -5.48 -9.11 17.37
CA ALA A 134 -4.31 -9.93 17.65
C ALA A 134 -3.72 -10.54 16.36
N ASP A 135 -4.55 -11.18 15.54
CA ASP A 135 -4.14 -11.80 14.28
C ASP A 135 -3.56 -10.77 13.29
N PHE A 136 -4.16 -9.58 13.23
CA PHE A 136 -3.65 -8.49 12.40
C PHE A 136 -2.27 -8.01 12.88
N MET A 137 -2.12 -7.78 14.19
CA MET A 137 -0.86 -7.33 14.78
C MET A 137 0.24 -8.38 14.65
N GLU A 138 -0.10 -9.66 14.79
CA GLU A 138 0.82 -10.77 14.54
C GLU A 138 1.22 -10.84 13.06
N SER A 139 0.29 -10.69 12.14
CA SER A 139 0.58 -10.66 10.69
C SER A 139 1.52 -9.51 10.32
N LEU A 140 1.30 -8.32 10.88
CA LEU A 140 2.19 -7.18 10.69
C LEU A 140 3.58 -7.43 11.31
N ARG A 141 3.65 -7.95 12.53
CA ARG A 141 4.93 -8.31 13.17
C ARG A 141 5.70 -9.29 12.31
N ASN A 142 5.07 -10.35 11.85
CA ASN A 142 5.68 -11.35 10.99
C ASN A 142 6.19 -10.74 9.68
N LEU A 143 5.42 -9.83 9.07
CA LEU A 143 5.87 -9.10 7.88
C LEU A 143 7.12 -8.25 8.16
N PHE A 144 7.14 -7.49 9.26
CA PHE A 144 8.31 -6.69 9.64
C PHE A 144 9.52 -7.55 9.98
N THR A 145 9.32 -8.71 10.60
CA THR A 145 10.39 -9.69 10.83
C THR A 145 10.98 -10.16 9.49
N SER A 146 10.14 -10.55 8.51
CA SER A 146 10.61 -10.93 7.18
C SER A 146 11.40 -9.81 6.49
N PHE A 147 10.96 -8.55 6.63
CA PHE A 147 11.72 -7.40 6.13
C PHE A 147 13.10 -7.28 6.79
N ASN A 148 13.15 -7.48 8.11
CA ASN A 148 14.39 -7.42 8.87
C ASN A 148 15.37 -8.54 8.47
N GLU A 149 14.86 -9.76 8.29
CA GLU A 149 15.63 -10.91 7.81
C GLU A 149 16.20 -10.64 6.40
N MET A 150 15.36 -10.16 5.47
CA MET A 150 15.80 -9.77 4.13
C MET A 150 16.91 -8.70 4.16
N MET A 151 16.84 -7.74 5.09
CA MET A 151 17.89 -6.72 5.25
C MET A 151 19.18 -7.30 5.84
N ASN A 152 19.09 -8.24 6.79
CA ASN A 152 20.26 -8.88 7.40
C ASN A 152 20.97 -9.85 6.45
N LEU A 153 20.24 -10.59 5.62
CA LEU A 153 20.80 -11.48 4.59
C LEU A 153 21.64 -10.72 3.55
N ASN A 154 21.27 -9.47 3.25
CA ASN A 154 22.03 -8.58 2.37
C ASN A 154 23.28 -7.96 3.04
N SER A 155 23.42 -8.08 4.37
CA SER A 155 24.57 -7.54 5.10
C SER A 155 25.74 -8.53 5.20
N GLU A 156 25.46 -9.84 5.19
CA GLU A 156 26.49 -10.88 5.24
C GLU A 156 27.04 -11.26 3.86
N ASN A 157 26.31 -10.97 2.78
CA ASN A 157 26.75 -11.15 1.39
C ASN A 157 27.27 -9.83 0.78
N THR A 158 28.54 -9.54 1.05
CA THR A 158 29.49 -8.66 0.34
C THR A 158 28.94 -7.74 -0.76
N GLY A 159 29.12 -6.43 -0.61
CA GLY A 159 29.41 -5.48 -1.69
C GLY A 159 28.38 -5.36 -2.83
N MET A 160 27.77 -4.17 -2.93
CA MET A 160 27.11 -3.65 -4.14
C MET A 160 25.68 -4.13 -4.42
N VAL A 161 24.75 -3.88 -3.51
CA VAL A 161 23.39 -3.44 -3.91
C VAL A 161 23.02 -2.20 -3.09
N LYS A 162 23.32 -1.02 -3.63
CA LYS A 162 22.81 0.24 -3.05
C LYS A 162 21.30 0.30 -3.32
N PHE A 163 20.50 -0.12 -2.36
CA PHE A 163 19.07 0.18 -2.38
C PHE A 163 18.89 1.71 -2.41
N PRO A 164 17.93 2.24 -3.17
CA PRO A 164 17.68 3.68 -3.23
C PRO A 164 17.38 4.20 -1.82
N SER A 165 17.81 5.43 -1.55
CA SER A 165 17.74 6.14 -0.24
C SER A 165 16.38 6.13 0.45
N HIS A 166 15.31 5.77 -0.25
CA HIS A 166 13.98 5.54 0.31
C HIS A 166 13.89 4.29 1.22
N VAL A 167 14.69 3.24 0.98
CA VAL A 167 14.70 2.03 1.82
C VAL A 167 15.48 2.27 3.12
N HIS A 168 16.52 3.10 3.07
CA HIS A 168 17.21 3.59 4.28
C HIS A 168 16.28 4.40 5.20
N TYR A 169 15.31 5.12 4.64
CA TYR A 169 14.33 5.87 5.43
C TYR A 169 13.41 4.95 6.23
N VAL A 170 13.01 3.82 5.63
CA VAL A 170 12.23 2.78 6.33
C VAL A 170 13.02 2.19 7.50
N SER A 171 14.33 1.99 7.32
CA SER A 171 15.24 1.55 8.39
C SER A 171 15.31 2.55 9.57
N ILE A 172 15.31 3.85 9.30
CA ILE A 172 15.30 4.89 10.35
C ILE A 172 13.94 4.97 11.07
N CYS A 173 12.83 4.86 10.34
CA CYS A 173 11.49 4.96 10.95
C CYS A 173 11.12 3.74 11.79
N ILE A 174 11.69 2.56 11.54
CA ILE A 174 11.43 1.36 12.36
C ILE A 174 12.37 1.29 13.59
N MET A 175 13.52 1.97 13.56
CA MET A 175 14.49 2.00 14.67
C MET A 175 14.29 3.11 15.71
N LEU A 176 13.26 3.95 15.59
CA LEU A 176 12.90 4.84 16.70
C LEU A 176 11.91 4.11 17.62
N PRO A 177 12.36 3.63 18.81
CA PRO A 177 11.41 3.24 19.84
C PRO A 177 10.59 4.48 20.19
N TYR A 178 9.28 4.29 20.32
CA TYR A 178 8.39 5.24 20.98
C TYR A 178 9.05 5.71 22.29
N GLY A 179 9.53 6.96 22.30
CA GLY A 179 10.02 7.67 23.46
C GLY A 179 8.98 8.66 23.94
#